data_AF-A0A7K9QW44-F1
#
_entry.id   AF-A0A7K9QW44-F1
#
_cell.length_a   1.000
_cell.length_b   1.000
_cell.length_c   1.000
_cell.angle_alpha   90.00
_cell.angle_beta   90.00
_cell.angle_gamma   90.00
#
_symmetry.space_group_name_H-M   'P 1'
#
loop_
_entity.id
_entity.type
_entity.pdbx_description
1 polymer ?
#
loop_
_entity_poly.entity_id
_entity_poly.type
_entity_poly.pdbx_seq_one_letter_code
_entity_poly.pdbx_strand_id
1 'polypeptide(L)'
;IKQKKRHMGDTKHFCPVNLKENFVLYPGLQENAAKYKEKIYYFSTSEYRDKFLKNPEEYVAHNEPLKAPPLRVCLLGIHGAGKTTCAREITDKLGIFHIQFEEYLQELILPKTKRKVGPSFDEDHEDDNKIPEELEDFSQTITKTETEKTKQ
;
A
#
# COMPACT_ATOMS: atom_id res chain seq x y z
N ILE A 1 -7.62 37.36 12.58
CA ILE A 1 -8.89 36.61 12.39
C ILE A 1 -8.80 35.31 13.18
N LYS A 2 -9.35 35.24 14.40
CA LYS A 2 -9.38 34.01 15.21
C LYS A 2 -10.29 33.01 14.51
N GLN A 3 -9.75 31.95 13.91
CA GLN A 3 -10.59 30.86 13.41
C GLN A 3 -11.35 30.27 14.61
N LYS A 4 -12.68 30.30 14.59
CA LYS A 4 -13.53 29.53 15.52
C LYS A 4 -13.01 28.09 15.46
N LYS A 5 -12.53 27.54 16.59
CA LYS A 5 -12.11 26.13 16.68
C LYS A 5 -13.28 25.27 16.21
N ARG A 6 -13.22 24.77 14.97
CA ARG A 6 -14.21 23.84 14.44
C ARG A 6 -14.08 22.56 15.26
N HIS A 7 -15.18 22.09 15.85
CA HIS A 7 -15.19 20.83 16.58
C HIS A 7 -15.19 19.71 15.53
N MET A 8 -14.01 19.17 15.24
CA MET A 8 -13.83 18.16 14.20
C MET A 8 -14.25 16.76 14.69
N GLY A 9 -14.62 15.92 13.74
CA GLY A 9 -14.82 14.48 13.91
C GLY A 9 -13.56 13.72 14.33
N ASP A 10 -13.74 12.45 14.64
CA ASP A 10 -12.65 11.57 15.10
C ASP A 10 -11.55 11.42 14.05
N THR A 11 -11.90 11.54 12.76
CA THR A 11 -10.95 11.50 11.62
C THR A 11 -10.35 12.86 11.24
N LYS A 12 -10.61 13.92 12.02
CA LYS A 12 -10.15 15.29 11.75
C LYS A 12 -10.51 15.77 10.34
N HIS A 13 -9.53 15.91 9.45
CA HIS A 13 -9.69 16.37 8.07
C HIS A 13 -9.65 15.23 7.04
N PHE A 14 -9.61 13.97 7.51
CA PHE A 14 -9.61 12.78 6.66
C PHE A 14 -11.01 12.20 6.51
N CYS A 15 -11.23 11.55 5.38
CA CYS A 15 -12.46 10.86 5.04
C CYS A 15 -12.65 9.60 5.91
N PRO A 16 -13.70 9.52 6.75
CA PRO A 16 -13.92 8.37 7.63
C PRO A 16 -14.34 7.11 6.86
N VAL A 17 -15.09 7.26 5.76
CA VAL A 17 -15.48 6.16 4.88
C VAL A 17 -14.26 5.52 4.23
N ASN A 18 -13.35 6.33 3.70
CA ASN A 18 -12.14 5.83 3.05
C ASN A 18 -11.16 5.18 4.04
N LEU A 19 -11.13 5.68 5.27
CA LEU A 19 -10.38 5.04 6.36
C LEU A 19 -10.95 3.67 6.73
N LYS A 20 -12.28 3.53 6.76
CA LYS A 20 -12.93 2.26 7.13
C LYS A 20 -12.85 1.20 6.02
N GLU A 21 -13.15 1.58 4.79
CA GLU A 21 -13.30 0.64 3.67
C GLU A 21 -11.98 0.31 2.99
N ASN A 22 -11.17 1.33 2.71
CA ASN A 22 -9.93 1.18 1.97
C ASN A 22 -8.69 1.17 2.88
N PHE A 23 -8.88 1.43 4.18
CA PHE A 23 -7.80 1.57 5.14
C PHE A 23 -6.74 2.59 4.68
N VAL A 24 -7.22 3.74 4.17
CA VAL A 24 -6.38 4.84 3.67
C VAL A 24 -6.86 6.17 4.22
N LEU A 25 -5.92 6.93 4.79
CA LEU A 25 -6.14 8.32 5.19
C LEU A 25 -6.13 9.22 3.96
N TYR A 26 -7.31 9.42 3.38
CA TYR A 26 -7.49 10.32 2.25
C TYR A 26 -8.09 11.65 2.72
N PRO A 27 -7.52 12.81 2.31
CA PRO A 27 -8.00 14.11 2.74
C PRO A 27 -9.43 14.35 2.23
N GLY A 28 -10.31 14.79 3.11
CA GLY A 28 -11.67 15.16 2.76
C GLY A 28 -11.75 16.61 2.24
N LEU A 29 -12.74 16.87 1.38
CA LEU A 29 -13.03 18.21 0.86
C LEU A 29 -14.03 18.94 1.77
N GLN A 30 -13.84 20.25 1.94
CA GLN A 30 -14.75 21.05 2.77
C GLN A 30 -16.16 21.15 2.19
N GLU A 31 -16.28 21.10 0.87
CA GLU A 31 -17.55 21.13 0.12
C GLU A 31 -18.43 19.91 0.44
N ASN A 32 -17.80 18.77 0.72
CA ASN A 32 -18.50 17.53 1.02
C ASN A 32 -18.72 17.32 2.53
N ALA A 33 -18.46 18.32 3.38
CA ALA A 33 -18.55 18.15 4.83
C ALA A 33 -19.97 17.83 5.32
N ALA A 34 -20.07 17.04 6.39
CA ALA A 34 -21.32 16.77 7.09
C ALA A 34 -21.14 16.86 8.61
N LYS A 35 -22.22 17.19 9.32
CA LYS A 35 -22.25 17.29 10.78
C LYS A 35 -22.93 16.06 11.37
N TYR A 36 -22.28 15.42 12.35
CA TYR A 36 -22.84 14.29 13.11
C TYR A 36 -22.38 14.36 14.56
N LYS A 37 -23.31 14.20 15.51
CA LYS A 37 -23.06 14.32 16.97
C LYS A 37 -22.24 15.57 17.33
N GLU A 38 -22.66 16.71 16.80
CA GLU A 38 -21.99 18.03 16.95
C GLU A 38 -20.57 18.17 16.39
N LYS A 39 -20.02 17.12 15.78
CA LYS A 39 -18.72 17.11 15.14
C LYS A 39 -18.84 17.26 13.62
N ILE A 40 -17.87 17.92 13.00
CA ILE A 40 -17.78 18.09 11.54
C ILE A 40 -16.86 17.02 10.96
N TYR A 41 -17.37 16.27 9.99
CA TYR A 41 -16.63 15.27 9.21
C TYR A 41 -16.44 15.75 7.77
N TYR A 42 -15.30 15.42 7.18
CA TYR A 42 -14.98 15.74 5.79
C TYR A 42 -14.92 14.46 4.96
N PHE A 43 -15.25 14.56 3.67
CA PHE A 43 -15.37 13.41 2.77
C PHE A 43 -14.68 13.71 1.45
N SER A 44 -14.06 12.70 0.84
CA SER A 44 -13.38 12.85 -0.45
C SER A 44 -14.36 13.10 -1.59
N THR A 45 -15.53 12.46 -1.55
CA THR A 45 -16.61 12.58 -2.54
C THR A 45 -17.96 12.79 -1.85
N SER A 46 -18.94 13.31 -2.58
CA SER A 46 -20.33 13.42 -2.12
C SER A 46 -20.97 12.06 -1.85
N GLU A 47 -20.61 11.04 -2.63
CA GLU A 47 -21.08 9.67 -2.44
C GLU A 47 -20.69 9.11 -1.06
N TYR A 48 -19.45 9.35 -0.63
CA TYR A 48 -18.99 8.93 0.70
C TYR A 48 -19.64 9.72 1.82
N ARG A 49 -19.94 11.00 1.61
CA ARG A 49 -20.76 11.77 2.56
C ARG A 49 -22.13 11.13 2.73
N ASP A 50 -22.80 10.81 1.63
CA ASP A 50 -24.15 10.24 1.67
C ASP A 50 -24.14 8.81 2.26
N LYS A 51 -23.10 8.03 1.97
CA LYS A 51 -22.88 6.70 2.59
C LYS A 51 -22.70 6.81 4.11
N PHE A 52 -21.92 7.78 4.56
CA PHE A 52 -21.75 8.05 5.99
C PHE A 52 -23.07 8.47 6.65
N LEU A 53 -23.85 9.35 6.02
CA LEU A 53 -25.13 9.81 6.59
C LEU A 53 -26.17 8.69 6.72
N LYS A 54 -26.10 7.65 5.88
CA LYS A 54 -26.96 6.47 5.98
C LYS A 54 -26.67 5.63 7.23
N ASN A 55 -25.40 5.42 7.56
CA ASN A 55 -25.00 4.62 8.72
C ASN A 55 -23.75 5.21 9.42
N PRO A 56 -23.88 6.35 10.11
CA PRO A 56 -22.71 7.08 10.62
C PRO A 56 -21.99 6.35 11.76
N GLU A 57 -22.69 5.47 12.47
CA GLU A 57 -22.13 4.72 13.59
C GLU A 57 -20.96 3.83 13.16
N GLU A 58 -21.05 3.19 11.98
CA GLU A 58 -20.01 2.29 11.46
C GLU A 58 -18.65 2.97 11.20
N TYR A 59 -18.64 4.28 11.00
CA TYR A 59 -17.47 5.08 10.60
C TYR A 59 -16.90 5.95 11.73
N VAL A 60 -17.55 6.01 12.89
CA VAL A 60 -17.19 6.86 14.02
C VAL A 60 -16.58 6.00 15.14
N ALA A 61 -15.69 6.57 15.95
CA ALA A 61 -15.12 5.83 17.07
C ALA A 61 -16.21 5.58 18.14
N HIS A 62 -16.39 4.33 18.55
CA HIS A 62 -17.31 3.96 19.63
C HIS A 62 -16.56 3.87 20.97
N ASN A 63 -15.87 2.75 21.18
CA ASN A 63 -15.14 2.45 22.41
C ASN A 63 -13.62 2.59 22.22
N GLU A 64 -13.13 2.28 21.03
CA GLU A 64 -11.71 2.33 20.69
C GLU A 64 -11.41 3.43 19.68
N PRO A 65 -10.22 4.08 19.78
CA PRO A 65 -9.75 5.01 18.77
C PRO A 65 -9.66 4.33 17.40
N LEU A 66 -9.95 5.10 16.34
CA LEU A 66 -9.79 4.61 14.97
C LEU A 66 -8.32 4.25 14.71
N LYS A 67 -8.09 3.03 14.24
CA LYS A 67 -6.75 2.56 13.88
C LYS A 67 -6.26 3.28 12.63
N ALA A 68 -5.09 3.91 12.74
CA ALA A 68 -4.42 4.52 11.60
C ALA A 68 -3.83 3.43 10.68
N PRO A 69 -3.83 3.65 9.35
CA PRO A 69 -3.21 2.72 8.43
C PRO A 69 -1.67 2.74 8.56
N PRO A 70 -0.99 1.65 8.14
CA PRO A 70 0.47 1.57 8.19
C PRO A 70 1.13 2.70 7.41
N LEU A 71 2.24 3.21 7.93
CA LEU A 71 3.08 4.20 7.26
C LEU A 71 3.68 3.60 5.98
N ARG A 72 3.54 4.27 4.85
CA ARG A 72 4.18 3.91 3.57
C ARG A 72 5.14 5.01 3.17
N VAL A 73 6.44 4.69 3.09
CA VAL A 73 7.51 5.64 2.78
C VAL A 73 8.22 5.16 1.53
N CYS A 74 8.37 6.04 0.54
CA CYS A 74 9.17 5.80 -0.65
C CYS A 74 10.37 6.75 -0.62
N LEU A 75 11.59 6.21 -0.60
CA LEU A 75 12.82 6.99 -0.64
C LEU A 75 13.29 7.13 -2.08
N LEU A 76 13.31 8.37 -2.57
CA LEU A 76 13.73 8.71 -3.93
C LEU A 76 15.03 9.53 -3.90
N GLY A 77 15.85 9.39 -4.93
CA GLY A 77 17.13 10.08 -5.05
C GLY A 77 18.08 9.39 -6.01
N ILE A 78 19.20 10.05 -6.34
CA ILE A 78 20.20 9.54 -7.28
C ILE A 78 20.82 8.20 -6.83
N HIS A 79 21.39 7.45 -7.78
CA HIS A 79 22.16 6.25 -7.47
C HIS A 79 23.32 6.57 -6.51
N GLY A 80 23.61 5.68 -5.56
CA GLY A 80 24.66 5.91 -4.56
C GLY A 80 24.34 6.89 -3.42
N ALA A 81 23.18 7.57 -3.41
CA ALA A 81 22.81 8.54 -2.35
C ALA A 81 22.58 7.94 -0.93
N GLY A 82 22.83 6.64 -0.73
CA GLY A 82 22.63 5.98 0.56
C GLY A 82 21.17 5.72 0.92
N LYS A 83 20.23 5.74 -0.05
CA LYS A 83 18.79 5.51 0.19
C LYS A 83 18.52 4.24 0.98
N THR A 84 19.16 3.12 0.60
CA THR A 84 19.02 1.82 1.29
C THR A 84 19.55 1.88 2.73
N THR A 85 20.63 2.62 2.97
CA THR A 85 21.17 2.83 4.33
C THR A 85 20.19 3.60 5.19
N CYS A 86 19.65 4.72 4.69
CA CYS A 86 18.63 5.50 5.39
C CYS A 86 17.35 4.68 5.61
N ALA A 87 16.95 3.86 4.63
CA ALA A 87 15.77 3.01 4.73
C ALA A 87 15.88 2.00 5.90
N ARG A 88 17.04 1.35 6.04
CA ARG A 88 17.32 0.42 7.14
C ARG A 88 17.22 1.13 8.50
N GLU A 89 17.85 2.30 8.63
CA GLU A 89 17.78 3.08 9.87
C GLU A 89 16.35 3.51 10.22
N ILE A 90 15.54 3.89 9.22
CA ILE A 90 14.12 4.22 9.42
C ILE A 90 13.33 2.99 9.87
N THR A 91 13.59 1.82 9.25
CA THR A 91 12.97 0.55 9.61
C THR A 91 13.27 0.15 11.05
N ASP A 92 14.53 0.25 11.49
CA ASP A 92 14.92 -0.09 12.86
C ASP A 92 14.26 0.84 13.89
N LYS A 93 14.16 2.14 13.58
CA LYS A 93 13.57 3.15 14.48
C LYS A 93 12.05 3.08 14.56
N LEU A 94 11.38 2.79 13.44
CA LEU A 94 9.92 2.82 13.35
C LEU A 94 9.28 1.43 13.43
N GLY A 95 10.07 0.36 13.39
CA GLY A 95 9.58 -1.02 13.35
C GLY A 95 8.76 -1.32 12.10
N ILE A 96 9.06 -0.67 10.97
CA ILE A 96 8.33 -0.84 9.70
C ILE A 96 9.11 -1.73 8.73
N PHE A 97 8.40 -2.52 7.93
CA PHE A 97 9.02 -3.43 6.97
C PHE A 97 9.73 -2.68 5.82
N HIS A 98 11.00 -3.01 5.58
CA HIS A 98 11.78 -2.47 4.48
C HIS A 98 11.62 -3.34 3.23
N ILE A 99 11.20 -2.73 2.11
CA ILE A 99 11.13 -3.38 0.81
C ILE A 99 12.25 -2.83 -0.07
N GLN A 100 13.18 -3.69 -0.47
CA GLN A 100 14.14 -3.34 -1.52
C GLN A 100 13.45 -3.47 -2.88
N PHE A 101 12.93 -2.34 -3.37
CA PHE A 101 12.02 -2.30 -4.53
C PHE A 101 12.59 -2.98 -5.78
N GLU A 102 13.88 -2.80 -6.06
CA GLU A 102 14.54 -3.39 -7.24
C GLU A 102 14.55 -4.92 -7.20
N GLU A 103 14.87 -5.51 -6.04
CA GLU A 103 14.87 -6.97 -5.85
C GLU A 103 13.44 -7.52 -5.96
N TYR A 104 12.49 -6.88 -5.28
CA TYR A 104 11.10 -7.29 -5.32
C TYR A 104 10.48 -7.19 -6.73
N LEU A 105 10.80 -6.11 -7.46
CA LEU A 105 10.37 -5.95 -8.84
C LEU A 105 10.99 -7.03 -9.74
N GLN A 106 12.27 -7.34 -9.52
CA GLN A 106 12.97 -8.37 -10.26
C GLN A 106 12.34 -9.75 -10.03
N GLU A 107 11.98 -10.09 -8.79
CA GLU A 107 11.27 -11.34 -8.45
C GLU A 107 9.90 -11.45 -9.15
N LEU A 108 9.13 -10.35 -9.22
CA LEU A 108 7.82 -10.35 -9.89
C LEU A 108 7.91 -10.49 -11.41
N ILE A 109 9.00 -10.00 -12.01
CA ILE A 109 9.19 -9.96 -13.48
C ILE A 109 9.91 -11.22 -13.98
N LEU A 110 10.78 -11.84 -13.16
CA LEU A 110 11.59 -13.00 -13.54
C LEU A 110 10.78 -14.16 -14.18
N PRO A 111 9.56 -14.51 -13.72
CA PRO A 111 8.76 -15.56 -14.37
C PRO A 111 8.38 -15.23 -15.82
N LYS A 112 8.23 -13.94 -16.15
CA LYS A 112 7.87 -13.47 -17.49
C LYS A 112 9.08 -13.30 -18.39
N THR A 113 10.17 -12.77 -17.85
CA THR A 113 11.38 -12.45 -18.63
C THR A 113 12.39 -13.58 -18.67
N LYS A 114 12.30 -14.55 -17.75
CA LYS A 114 13.24 -15.67 -17.54
C LYS A 114 14.68 -15.25 -17.25
N ARG A 115 14.94 -13.96 -17.12
CA ARG A 115 16.24 -13.36 -16.84
C ARG A 115 16.08 -12.07 -16.03
N LYS A 116 17.17 -11.65 -15.38
CA LYS A 116 17.24 -10.34 -14.73
C LYS A 116 17.26 -9.23 -15.79
N VAL A 117 16.64 -8.09 -15.48
CA VAL A 117 16.45 -6.99 -16.43
C VAL A 117 16.96 -5.71 -15.80
N GLY A 118 17.79 -4.97 -16.54
CA GLY A 118 18.23 -3.65 -16.17
C GLY A 118 19.67 -3.39 -16.56
N PRO A 119 20.12 -2.12 -16.47
CA PRO A 119 21.44 -1.71 -16.96
C PRO A 119 22.60 -2.51 -16.34
N SER A 120 22.44 -2.98 -15.11
CA SER A 120 23.43 -3.78 -14.38
C SER A 120 23.48 -5.26 -14.81
N PHE A 121 22.52 -5.72 -15.61
CA PHE A 121 22.38 -7.13 -16.05
C PHE A 121 22.43 -7.27 -17.58
N ASP A 122 22.46 -6.15 -18.31
CA ASP A 122 22.49 -6.13 -19.77
C ASP A 122 23.91 -6.40 -20.34
N GLU A 123 24.96 -6.40 -19.48
CA GLU A 123 26.36 -6.63 -19.87
C GLU A 123 26.75 -8.12 -19.98
N ASP A 124 25.90 -9.05 -19.54
CA ASP A 124 26.17 -10.50 -19.57
C ASP A 124 25.70 -11.16 -20.89
N HIS A 125 26.18 -10.66 -22.02
CA HIS A 125 25.86 -11.20 -23.35
C HIS A 125 27.10 -11.66 -24.14
N GLU A 126 27.65 -12.81 -23.73
CA GLU A 126 28.02 -13.90 -24.66
C GLU A 126 27.43 -15.21 -24.11
N ASP A 127 26.76 -16.00 -24.97
CA ASP A 127 26.11 -17.32 -24.74
C ASP A 127 24.69 -17.40 -24.14
N ASP A 128 23.72 -17.05 -24.98
CA ASP A 128 22.26 -17.25 -24.84
C ASP A 128 21.76 -18.73 -24.91
N ASN A 129 22.53 -19.74 -24.48
CA ASN A 129 22.10 -21.16 -24.63
C ASN A 129 22.41 -22.12 -23.46
N LYS A 130 22.18 -21.73 -22.20
CA LYS A 130 21.99 -22.72 -21.12
C LYS A 130 20.79 -22.37 -20.24
N ILE A 131 19.77 -23.20 -20.33
CA ILE A 131 18.64 -23.25 -19.39
C ILE A 131 19.21 -23.70 -18.03
N PRO A 132 19.05 -22.94 -16.94
CA PRO A 132 19.39 -23.43 -15.60
C PRO A 132 18.39 -24.53 -15.19
N GLU A 133 18.90 -25.73 -14.92
CA GLU A 133 18.13 -26.94 -14.54
C GLU A 133 17.21 -26.74 -13.31
N GLU A 134 17.48 -25.72 -12.49
CA GLU A 134 16.69 -25.40 -11.29
C GLU A 134 15.26 -24.91 -11.58
N LEU A 135 14.97 -24.44 -12.81
CA LEU A 135 13.64 -23.94 -13.21
C LEU A 135 12.68 -25.04 -13.70
N GLU A 136 13.20 -26.24 -14.02
CA GLU A 136 12.36 -27.36 -14.43
C GLU A 136 11.57 -27.93 -13.24
N ASP A 137 12.15 -27.93 -12.05
CA ASP A 137 11.54 -28.52 -10.85
C ASP A 137 10.37 -27.67 -10.30
N PHE A 138 10.45 -26.34 -10.46
CA PHE A 138 9.35 -25.44 -10.08
C PHE A 138 8.14 -25.52 -11.03
N SER A 139 8.40 -25.82 -12.31
CA SER A 139 7.35 -26.00 -13.33
C SER A 139 6.52 -27.27 -13.06
N GLN A 140 7.18 -28.33 -12.59
CA GLN A 140 6.52 -29.60 -12.28
C GLN A 140 5.70 -29.56 -10.97
N THR A 141 6.10 -28.70 -10.02
CA THR A 141 5.36 -28.55 -8.76
C THR A 141 4.07 -27.74 -8.95
N ILE A 142 4.09 -26.67 -9.74
CA ILE A 142 2.89 -25.86 -10.03
C ILE A 142 1.84 -26.70 -10.79
N THR A 143 2.26 -27.48 -11.80
CA THR A 143 1.35 -28.28 -12.65
C THR A 143 0.69 -29.46 -11.90
N LYS A 144 1.34 -29.99 -10.85
CA LYS A 144 0.75 -31.04 -9.99
C LYS A 144 -0.32 -30.47 -9.04
N THR A 145 -0.11 -29.28 -8.49
CA THR A 145 -1.11 -28.65 -7.59
C THR A 145 -2.40 -28.22 -8.31
N GLU A 146 -2.36 -27.98 -9.62
CA GLU A 146 -3.54 -27.62 -10.42
C GLU A 146 -4.34 -28.84 -10.90
N THR A 147 -3.67 -29.97 -11.17
CA THR A 147 -4.34 -31.20 -11.62
C THR A 147 -5.08 -31.94 -10.52
N GLU A 148 -4.67 -31.81 -9.25
CA GLU A 148 -5.40 -32.39 -8.11
C GLU A 148 -6.64 -31.59 -7.70
N LYS A 149 -6.64 -30.26 -7.88
CA LYS A 149 -7.80 -29.40 -7.53
C LYS A 149 -8.96 -29.48 -8.52
N THR A 150 -8.76 -30.08 -9.70
CA THR A 150 -9.79 -30.17 -10.74
C THR A 150 -10.56 -31.51 -10.71
N LYS A 151 -10.24 -32.41 -9.77
CA LYS A 151 -10.86 -33.74 -9.62
C LYS A 151 -11.59 -33.97 -8.29
N GLN A 152 -11.85 -32.94 -7.49
CA GLN A 152 -12.71 -33.01 -6.29
C GLN A 152 -13.89 -32.06 -6.38
#